data_AF-A0AAV7SJP1-F1
#
_entry.id   AF-A0AAV7SJP1-F1
#
_cell.length_a   1.000
_cell.length_b   1.000
_cell.length_c   1.000
_cell.angle_alpha   90.00
_cell.angle_beta   90.00
_cell.angle_gamma   90.00
#
_symmetry.space_group_name_H-M   'P 1'
#
loop_
_entity.id
_entity.type
_entity.pdbx_description
1 polymer ?
#
loop_
_entity_poly.entity_id
_entity_poly.type
_entity_poly.pdbx_seq_one_letter_code
_entity_poly.pdbx_strand_id
1 'polypeptide(L)'
;MGLTAELQFLFINEAGHFSQYRSAHERLCFTGKPVKRLQSFDGLTQQQILTRVEWFVAEMKKHDVIDEKANMDCQSIALRNVDHVLKFLWKLIEHDIWFTWESSCQLQDTDADVVCSVPFQWTPEVKPTLKENAPAPRSALSMMASLEELENLSSPLSSVTLPTETQPSNLNDLHPFPGHELSKTYNKKIPKGGWRCYPSSEKCIIDLINGLLKVSCKDQKLKVKTLQDLMDSCVMCSVVNAFLPKTFPLEVLLNDRWTINMALKTLEALLRVSTSFSSDDLVKAEPQALCAYVCFIFMAGYKYKQSRTVAESMKKLHLEIEEITFRLKTFSSEKLDTNQFAEKNSLQQRLMEVVNGKNANTWQAVIKREFRSFRRNASCLTVCRQREQTLTQSSAG
;
A
#
# COMPACT_ATOMS: atom_id res chain seq x y z
N MET A 1 24.87 16.50 5.64
CA MET A 1 24.25 16.75 4.32
C MET A 1 24.17 15.49 3.42
N GLY A 2 24.33 14.26 3.96
CA GLY A 2 24.29 13.03 3.15
C GLY A 2 22.92 12.31 3.11
N LEU A 3 22.14 12.37 4.19
CA LEU A 3 20.80 11.73 4.28
C LEU A 3 19.76 12.30 3.33
N THR A 4 19.81 13.62 3.06
CA THR A 4 18.95 14.27 2.08
C THR A 4 19.28 13.78 0.67
N ALA A 5 20.55 13.54 0.36
CA ALA A 5 20.97 13.02 -0.95
C ALA A 5 20.55 11.55 -1.15
N GLU A 6 20.61 10.68 -0.14
CA GLU A 6 20.17 9.27 -0.28
C GLU A 6 18.64 9.11 -0.31
N LEU A 7 17.89 9.91 0.45
CA LEU A 7 16.42 9.96 0.32
C LEU A 7 15.98 10.64 -0.98
N GLN A 8 16.72 11.66 -1.45
CA GLN A 8 16.57 12.22 -2.80
C GLN A 8 16.93 11.19 -3.86
N PHE A 9 17.95 10.35 -3.67
CA PHE A 9 18.35 9.34 -4.66
C PHE A 9 17.34 8.21 -4.73
N LEU A 10 16.84 7.72 -3.59
CA LEU A 10 15.76 6.72 -3.55
C LEU A 10 14.48 7.23 -4.21
N PHE A 11 14.03 8.46 -3.94
CA PHE A 11 12.78 8.97 -4.53
C PHE A 11 12.92 9.54 -5.95
N ILE A 12 14.02 10.22 -6.29
CA ILE A 12 14.23 10.85 -7.61
C ILE A 12 14.70 9.82 -8.65
N ASN A 13 15.53 8.84 -8.29
CA ASN A 13 15.85 7.75 -9.23
C ASN A 13 14.74 6.70 -9.33
N GLU A 14 13.92 6.48 -8.29
CA GLU A 14 12.71 5.64 -8.47
C GLU A 14 11.66 6.33 -9.34
N ALA A 15 11.51 7.66 -9.27
CA ALA A 15 10.61 8.39 -10.17
C ALA A 15 11.11 8.42 -11.63
N GLY A 16 12.43 8.41 -11.86
CA GLY A 16 13.05 8.35 -13.19
C GLY A 16 13.16 6.93 -13.79
N HIS A 17 13.31 5.89 -12.97
CA HIS A 17 13.56 4.52 -13.43
C HIS A 17 12.35 3.57 -13.43
N PHE A 18 11.12 4.10 -13.33
CA PHE A 18 9.92 3.38 -13.78
C PHE A 18 9.94 3.02 -15.28
N SER A 19 10.90 3.54 -16.05
CA SER A 19 11.05 3.33 -17.49
C SER A 19 11.56 1.94 -17.92
N GLN A 20 12.20 1.12 -17.07
CA GLN A 20 12.95 -0.06 -17.56
C GLN A 20 12.46 -1.45 -17.10
N TYR A 21 11.35 -1.56 -16.36
CA TYR A 21 10.74 -2.85 -16.07
C TYR A 21 9.48 -3.08 -16.92
N ARG A 22 9.71 -3.47 -18.19
CA ARG A 22 8.71 -4.03 -19.10
C ARG A 22 8.17 -5.37 -18.57
N SER A 23 7.21 -5.36 -17.65
CA SER A 23 6.06 -6.29 -17.65
C SER A 23 5.16 -6.04 -16.43
N ALA A 24 4.39 -4.95 -16.48
CA ALA A 24 3.05 -4.78 -15.91
C ALA A 24 2.77 -3.28 -15.87
N HIS A 25 2.13 -2.78 -16.94
CA HIS A 25 1.63 -1.41 -17.12
C HIS A 25 1.56 -0.52 -15.86
N GLU A 26 2.56 0.35 -15.71
CA GLU A 26 2.50 1.79 -15.39
C GLU A 26 1.45 2.32 -14.39
N ARG A 27 1.00 1.54 -13.40
CA ARG A 27 0.11 2.11 -12.37
C ARG A 27 0.90 3.08 -11.50
N LEU A 28 0.46 4.34 -11.45
CA LEU A 28 0.80 5.19 -10.33
C LEU A 28 0.21 4.56 -9.07
N CYS A 29 1.06 4.22 -8.12
CA CYS A 29 0.69 3.44 -6.93
C CYS A 29 -0.48 4.09 -6.16
N PHE A 30 -0.53 5.43 -6.18
CA PHE A 30 -1.53 6.28 -5.54
C PHE A 30 -2.91 6.27 -6.19
N THR A 31 -3.02 6.03 -7.50
CA THR A 31 -4.31 6.11 -8.22
C THR A 31 -4.80 4.75 -8.72
N GLY A 32 -3.91 3.74 -8.75
CA GLY A 32 -4.19 2.40 -9.25
C GLY A 32 -4.49 2.31 -10.74
N LYS A 33 -4.44 3.44 -11.45
CA LYS A 33 -4.64 3.54 -12.88
C LYS A 33 -3.30 3.74 -13.58
N PRO A 34 -3.07 3.07 -14.71
CA PRO A 34 -1.92 3.36 -15.51
C PRO A 34 -2.04 4.74 -16.14
N VAL A 35 -1.15 5.66 -15.81
CA VAL A 35 -1.15 6.98 -16.43
C VAL A 35 -0.31 6.90 -17.69
N LYS A 36 -0.96 6.51 -18.79
CA LYS A 36 -0.34 6.34 -20.12
C LYS A 36 0.47 7.55 -20.60
N ARG A 37 0.23 8.73 -20.00
CA ARG A 37 0.88 10.01 -20.33
C ARG A 37 2.18 10.27 -19.56
N LEU A 38 2.48 9.49 -18.52
CA LEU A 38 3.66 9.65 -17.66
C LEU A 38 4.72 8.58 -17.98
N GLN A 39 5.21 8.61 -19.22
CA GLN A 39 6.33 7.76 -19.66
C GLN A 39 7.70 8.35 -19.21
N SER A 40 8.81 7.74 -19.63
CA SER A 40 10.18 8.20 -19.30
C SER A 40 10.41 9.68 -19.58
N PHE A 41 11.10 10.37 -18.65
CA PHE A 41 11.53 11.76 -18.80
C PHE A 41 12.80 11.91 -19.66
N ASP A 42 13.39 10.81 -20.11
CA ASP A 42 14.63 10.81 -20.90
C ASP A 42 14.42 11.41 -22.29
N GLY A 43 15.35 12.29 -22.70
CA GLY A 43 15.36 12.92 -24.02
C GLY A 43 14.23 13.94 -24.26
N LEU A 44 13.51 14.34 -23.21
CA LEU A 44 12.44 15.34 -23.32
C LEU A 44 12.96 16.76 -23.25
N THR A 45 12.25 17.67 -23.92
CA THR A 45 12.45 19.11 -23.75
C THR A 45 11.92 19.57 -22.38
N GLN A 46 12.41 20.71 -21.89
CA GLN A 46 11.96 21.27 -20.60
C GLN A 46 10.45 21.52 -20.57
N GLN A 47 9.86 21.93 -21.70
CA GLN A 47 8.42 22.15 -21.81
C GLN A 47 7.64 20.82 -21.68
N GLN A 48 8.14 19.74 -22.28
CA GLN A 48 7.53 18.41 -22.16
C GLN A 48 7.61 17.87 -20.72
N ILE A 49 8.72 18.12 -20.02
CA ILE A 49 8.88 17.77 -18.60
C ILE A 49 7.84 18.54 -17.77
N LEU A 50 7.74 19.86 -17.97
CA LEU A 50 6.75 20.71 -17.28
C LEU A 50 5.32 20.19 -17.47
N THR A 51 4.89 19.96 -18.70
CA THR A 51 3.55 19.45 -19.00
C THR A 51 3.28 18.11 -18.31
N ARG A 52 4.28 17.23 -18.21
CA ARG A 52 4.13 15.96 -17.49
C ARG A 52 4.01 16.15 -15.98
N VAL A 53 4.78 17.06 -15.39
CA VAL A 53 4.66 17.41 -13.97
C VAL A 53 3.28 18.00 -13.69
N GLU A 54 2.78 18.90 -14.53
CA GLU A 54 1.44 19.47 -14.39
C GLU A 54 0.35 18.41 -14.45
N TRP A 55 0.42 17.49 -15.42
CA TRP A 55 -0.52 16.37 -15.50
C TRP A 55 -0.45 15.46 -14.27
N PHE A 56 0.75 15.22 -13.76
CA PHE A 56 0.94 14.41 -12.57
C PHE A 56 0.32 15.06 -11.34
N VAL A 57 0.61 16.33 -11.09
CA VAL A 57 0.04 17.10 -9.97
C VAL A 57 -1.48 17.20 -10.09
N ALA A 58 -2.02 17.43 -11.29
CA ALA A 58 -3.45 17.47 -11.54
C ALA A 58 -4.13 16.12 -11.24
N GLU A 59 -3.50 15.01 -11.61
CA GLU A 59 -4.03 13.68 -11.32
C GLU A 59 -4.00 13.37 -9.81
N MET A 60 -2.96 13.80 -9.09
CA MET A 60 -2.90 13.68 -7.62
C MET A 60 -3.99 14.51 -6.94
N LYS A 61 -4.23 15.74 -7.41
CA LYS A 61 -5.32 16.59 -6.90
C LYS A 61 -6.69 15.98 -7.15
N LYS A 62 -6.92 15.44 -8.34
CA LYS A 62 -8.17 14.78 -8.73
C LYS A 62 -8.53 13.57 -7.86
N HIS A 63 -7.54 12.89 -7.29
CA HIS A 63 -7.73 11.74 -6.41
C HIS A 63 -7.61 12.11 -4.92
N ASP A 64 -7.67 13.41 -4.58
CA ASP A 64 -7.53 13.95 -3.22
C ASP A 64 -6.23 13.55 -2.49
N VAL A 65 -5.20 13.12 -3.23
CA VAL A 65 -3.87 12.82 -2.66
C VAL A 65 -3.18 14.12 -2.22
N ILE A 66 -3.42 15.18 -2.99
CA ILE A 66 -2.96 16.54 -2.71
C ILE A 66 -4.20 17.43 -2.70
N ASP A 67 -4.31 18.33 -1.71
CA ASP A 67 -5.41 19.30 -1.65
C ASP A 67 -5.49 20.10 -2.97
N GLU A 68 -6.69 20.20 -3.54
CA GLU A 68 -6.94 21.00 -4.75
C GLU A 68 -6.39 22.43 -4.63
N LYS A 69 -6.49 23.01 -3.42
CA LYS A 69 -6.04 24.37 -3.09
C LYS A 69 -4.54 24.48 -2.84
N ALA A 70 -3.81 23.36 -2.75
CA ALA A 70 -2.37 23.41 -2.55
C ALA A 70 -1.69 24.05 -3.77
N ASN A 71 -0.96 25.14 -3.54
CA ASN A 71 -0.17 25.79 -4.57
C ASN A 71 1.14 25.00 -4.77
N MET A 72 1.19 24.20 -5.84
CA MET A 72 2.37 23.44 -6.23
C MET A 72 2.99 24.11 -7.45
N ASP A 73 4.24 24.57 -7.31
CA ASP A 73 4.98 25.18 -8.41
C ASP A 73 5.55 24.09 -9.33
N CYS A 74 4.76 23.70 -10.32
CA CYS A 74 5.13 22.70 -11.32
C CYS A 74 6.38 23.10 -12.10
N GLN A 75 6.63 24.41 -12.30
CA GLN A 75 7.80 24.91 -13.01
C GLN A 75 9.08 24.66 -12.22
N SER A 76 9.08 25.02 -10.94
CA SER A 76 10.23 24.76 -10.05
C SER A 76 10.48 23.26 -9.86
N ILE A 77 9.42 22.44 -9.79
CA ILE A 77 9.54 20.97 -9.74
C ILE A 77 10.16 20.45 -11.05
N ALA A 78 9.69 20.91 -12.21
CA ALA A 78 10.22 20.52 -13.51
C ALA A 78 11.69 20.93 -13.71
N LEU A 79 12.11 22.04 -13.10
CA LEU A 79 13.50 22.50 -13.05
C LEU A 79 14.33 21.77 -11.98
N ARG A 80 13.77 20.77 -11.30
CA ARG A 80 14.41 19.97 -10.24
C ARG A 80 14.90 20.82 -9.06
N ASN A 81 14.18 21.90 -8.76
CA ASN A 81 14.44 22.66 -7.53
C ASN A 81 14.17 21.76 -6.32
N VAL A 82 15.21 21.56 -5.50
CA VAL A 82 15.20 20.61 -4.38
C VAL A 82 14.08 20.90 -3.39
N ASP A 83 13.88 22.16 -2.99
CA ASP A 83 12.89 22.52 -1.97
C ASP A 83 11.47 22.24 -2.45
N HIS A 84 11.19 22.53 -3.72
CA HIS A 84 9.88 22.28 -4.32
C HIS A 84 9.61 20.79 -4.54
N VAL A 85 10.62 20.03 -4.96
CA VAL A 85 10.53 18.56 -5.08
C VAL A 85 10.30 17.93 -3.70
N LEU A 86 11.06 18.32 -2.68
CA LEU A 86 10.90 17.79 -1.32
C LEU A 86 9.53 18.13 -0.73
N LYS A 87 9.03 19.37 -0.91
CA LYS A 87 7.67 19.74 -0.49
C LYS A 87 6.60 18.88 -1.15
N PHE A 88 6.75 18.61 -2.44
CA PHE A 88 5.82 17.75 -3.18
C PHE A 88 5.88 16.29 -2.69
N LEU A 89 7.08 15.72 -2.56
CA LEU A 89 7.29 14.36 -2.03
C LEU A 89 6.73 14.22 -0.60
N TRP A 90 6.93 15.24 0.23
CA TRP A 90 6.38 15.25 1.58
C TRP A 90 4.85 15.11 1.57
N LYS A 91 4.13 15.77 0.66
CA LYS A 91 2.67 15.60 0.54
C LYS A 91 2.25 14.16 0.24
N LEU A 92 3.02 13.46 -0.59
CA LEU A 92 2.77 12.05 -0.85
C LEU A 92 3.03 11.18 0.39
N ILE A 93 4.10 11.48 1.13
CA ILE A 93 4.44 10.77 2.38
C ILE A 93 3.40 11.03 3.48
N GLU A 94 2.91 12.27 3.64
CA GLU A 94 1.84 12.58 4.60
C GLU A 94 0.61 11.70 4.36
N HIS A 95 0.28 11.53 3.08
CA HIS A 95 -0.85 10.72 2.65
C HIS A 95 -0.64 9.21 2.96
N ASP A 96 0.57 8.68 2.76
CA ASP A 96 0.93 7.30 3.18
C ASP A 96 0.88 7.11 4.71
N ILE A 97 1.28 8.14 5.46
CA ILE A 97 1.22 8.13 6.93
C ILE A 97 -0.23 8.05 7.40
N TRP A 98 -1.12 8.85 6.82
CA TRP A 98 -2.53 8.84 7.18
C TRP A 98 -3.19 7.50 6.87
N PHE A 99 -2.88 6.92 5.71
CA PHE A 99 -3.35 5.57 5.34
C PHE A 99 -2.94 4.53 6.37
N THR A 100 -1.64 4.50 6.67
CA THR A 100 -1.06 3.54 7.60
C THR A 100 -1.65 3.71 9.00
N TRP A 101 -1.90 4.95 9.41
CA TRP A 101 -2.53 5.28 10.68
C TRP A 101 -4.00 4.84 10.73
N GLU A 102 -4.78 5.02 9.67
CA GLU A 102 -6.17 4.56 9.63
C GLU A 102 -6.28 3.05 9.83
N SER A 103 -5.52 2.28 9.04
CA SER A 103 -5.55 0.82 9.08
C SER A 103 -4.88 0.23 10.33
N SER A 104 -4.19 1.06 11.13
CA SER A 104 -3.37 0.59 12.24
C SER A 104 -4.13 -0.20 13.28
N CYS A 105 -5.33 0.23 13.72
CA CYS A 105 -6.06 -0.49 14.76
C CYS A 105 -6.42 -1.92 14.35
N GLN A 106 -6.81 -2.12 13.09
CA GLN A 106 -7.08 -3.44 12.54
C GLN A 106 -5.78 -4.27 12.45
N LEU A 107 -4.71 -3.68 11.91
CA LEU A 107 -3.45 -4.40 11.66
C LEU A 107 -2.67 -4.69 12.95
N GLN A 108 -2.89 -3.91 14.01
CA GLN A 108 -2.31 -4.12 15.32
C GLN A 108 -3.07 -5.15 16.16
N ASP A 109 -4.25 -5.59 15.73
CA ASP A 109 -5.04 -6.59 16.46
C ASP A 109 -4.30 -7.94 16.60
N THR A 110 -4.71 -8.72 17.60
CA THR A 110 -4.23 -10.07 17.85
C THR A 110 -5.08 -11.13 17.17
N ASP A 111 -6.34 -10.82 16.83
CA ASP A 111 -7.22 -11.72 16.10
C ASP A 111 -6.83 -11.80 14.62
N ALA A 112 -6.59 -13.02 14.14
CA ALA A 112 -6.18 -13.29 12.78
C ALA A 112 -7.25 -12.88 11.75
N ASP A 113 -8.53 -13.02 12.09
CA ASP A 113 -9.63 -12.70 11.19
C ASP A 113 -9.77 -11.17 11.04
N VAL A 114 -9.55 -10.42 12.13
CA VAL A 114 -9.54 -8.95 12.11
C VAL A 114 -8.36 -8.42 11.31
N VAL A 115 -7.14 -8.90 11.58
CA VAL A 115 -5.91 -8.45 10.90
C VAL A 115 -6.02 -8.56 9.38
N CYS A 116 -6.88 -9.46 8.89
CA CYS A 116 -6.93 -9.80 7.48
C CYS A 116 -8.31 -9.59 6.83
N SER A 117 -9.25 -8.99 7.55
CA SER A 117 -10.57 -8.64 7.01
C SER A 117 -10.44 -7.67 5.82
N VAL A 118 -9.47 -6.76 5.87
CA VAL A 118 -9.08 -5.86 4.78
C VAL A 118 -7.62 -6.07 4.42
N PRO A 119 -7.29 -6.41 3.15
CA PRO A 119 -5.91 -6.47 2.69
C PRO A 119 -5.23 -5.11 2.87
N PHE A 120 -4.02 -5.10 3.43
CA PHE A 120 -3.22 -3.87 3.55
C PHE A 120 -2.62 -3.52 2.19
N GLN A 121 -3.46 -2.94 1.33
CA GLN A 121 -3.12 -2.57 -0.03
C GLN A 121 -3.49 -1.11 -0.26
N TRP A 122 -2.49 -0.33 -0.65
CA TRP A 122 -2.68 1.08 -0.94
C TRP A 122 -3.57 1.33 -2.15
N THR A 123 -3.32 0.57 -3.20
CA THR A 123 -3.89 0.84 -4.50
C THR A 123 -5.39 0.50 -4.50
N PRO A 124 -6.27 1.48 -4.73
CA PRO A 124 -7.70 1.23 -4.84
C PRO A 124 -7.98 0.14 -5.87
N GLU A 125 -8.97 -0.72 -5.59
CA GLU A 125 -9.41 -1.65 -6.59
C GLU A 125 -10.03 -0.86 -7.75
N VAL A 126 -9.43 -0.98 -8.92
CA VAL A 126 -10.05 -0.47 -10.15
C VAL A 126 -11.35 -1.23 -10.29
N LYS A 127 -12.50 -0.55 -10.08
CA LYS A 127 -13.81 -1.12 -10.36
C LYS A 127 -13.70 -1.74 -11.75
N PRO A 128 -13.98 -3.05 -11.91
CA PRO A 128 -13.96 -3.66 -13.23
C PRO A 128 -14.90 -2.81 -14.07
N THR A 129 -14.37 -2.16 -15.10
CA THR A 129 -15.22 -1.53 -16.11
C THR A 129 -16.09 -2.67 -16.60
N LEU A 130 -17.38 -2.63 -16.23
CA LEU A 130 -18.39 -3.37 -16.96
C LEU A 130 -18.07 -3.07 -18.41
N LYS A 131 -17.67 -4.10 -19.17
CA LYS A 131 -17.66 -3.99 -20.61
C LYS A 131 -19.11 -3.73 -20.97
N GLU A 132 -19.47 -2.46 -21.05
CA GLU A 132 -20.64 -2.04 -21.78
C GLU A 132 -20.46 -2.69 -23.15
N ASN A 133 -21.41 -3.56 -23.49
CA ASN A 133 -21.36 -4.37 -24.70
C ASN A 133 -21.03 -3.44 -25.87
N ALA A 134 -19.79 -3.52 -26.37
CA ALA A 134 -19.42 -2.82 -27.58
C ALA A 134 -20.42 -3.29 -28.66
N PRO A 135 -21.23 -2.41 -29.25
CA PRO A 135 -22.07 -2.82 -30.36
C PRO A 135 -21.13 -3.34 -31.46
N ALA A 136 -21.46 -4.52 -32.00
CA ALA A 136 -20.70 -5.17 -33.05
C ALA A 136 -20.36 -4.18 -34.19
N PRO A 137 -19.21 -4.32 -34.86
CA PRO A 137 -18.81 -3.40 -35.92
C PRO A 137 -19.89 -3.37 -36.99
N ARG A 138 -20.59 -2.23 -37.11
CA ARG A 138 -21.57 -2.00 -38.17
C ARG A 138 -20.84 -2.08 -39.50
N SER A 139 -21.24 -3.06 -40.31
CA SER A 139 -20.84 -3.24 -41.70
C SER A 139 -21.00 -1.93 -42.48
N ALA A 140 -20.03 -1.63 -43.34
CA ALA A 140 -19.97 -0.44 -44.20
C ALA A 140 -21.17 -0.30 -45.17
N LEU A 141 -22.04 -1.30 -45.26
CA LEU A 141 -23.28 -1.26 -46.04
C LEU A 141 -24.43 -0.47 -45.37
N SER A 142 -24.32 -0.10 -44.09
CA SER A 142 -25.37 0.65 -43.39
C SER A 142 -25.32 2.16 -43.61
N MET A 143 -24.27 2.72 -44.25
CA MET A 143 -24.11 4.16 -44.43
C MET A 143 -24.69 4.72 -45.74
N MET A 144 -25.24 3.88 -46.62
CA MET A 144 -25.88 4.34 -47.86
C MET A 144 -27.41 4.42 -47.77
N ALA A 145 -28.03 3.87 -46.71
CA ALA A 145 -29.49 3.85 -46.55
C ALA A 145 -30.07 5.09 -45.86
N SER A 146 -29.25 6.05 -45.45
CA SER A 146 -29.70 7.26 -44.71
C SER A 146 -29.59 8.56 -45.51
N LEU A 147 -29.44 8.46 -46.84
CA LEU A 147 -29.41 9.63 -47.73
C LEU A 147 -30.74 9.89 -48.47
N GLU A 148 -31.72 8.98 -48.41
CA GLU A 148 -33.04 9.16 -49.04
C GLU A 148 -34.11 9.76 -48.12
N GLU A 149 -33.83 9.95 -46.83
CA GLU A 149 -34.80 10.48 -45.84
C GLU A 149 -34.66 11.99 -45.54
N LEU A 150 -33.77 12.69 -46.26
CA LEU A 150 -33.47 14.12 -46.01
C LEU A 150 -34.13 15.11 -47.00
N GLU A 151 -34.97 14.64 -47.93
CA GLU A 151 -35.62 15.52 -48.93
C GLU A 151 -37.01 16.06 -48.56
N ASN A 152 -37.61 15.62 -47.44
CA ASN A 152 -38.93 16.11 -47.03
C ASN A 152 -38.92 16.56 -45.57
N LEU A 153 -38.48 17.79 -45.30
CA LEU A 153 -39.07 18.68 -44.28
C LEU A 153 -38.38 20.06 -44.33
N SER A 154 -39.13 21.05 -44.81
CA SER A 154 -38.74 22.44 -45.01
C SER A 154 -39.08 23.31 -43.78
N SER A 155 -38.06 24.05 -43.29
CA SER A 155 -38.12 25.35 -42.57
C SER A 155 -38.54 25.39 -41.07
N PRO A 156 -38.22 26.48 -40.32
CA PRO A 156 -36.88 27.06 -40.09
C PRO A 156 -36.57 27.48 -38.61
N LEU A 157 -35.28 27.73 -38.32
CA LEU A 157 -34.66 28.49 -37.20
C LEU A 157 -34.96 28.11 -35.72
N SER A 158 -33.94 27.63 -34.99
CA SER A 158 -33.39 28.31 -33.78
C SER A 158 -32.19 27.57 -33.15
N SER A 159 -31.14 28.35 -32.86
CA SER A 159 -30.06 28.15 -31.88
C SER A 159 -29.29 26.82 -31.83
N VAL A 160 -28.09 26.84 -32.41
CA VAL A 160 -26.99 25.91 -32.12
C VAL A 160 -26.64 26.01 -30.62
N THR A 161 -26.90 24.94 -29.87
CA THR A 161 -26.36 24.75 -28.52
C THR A 161 -25.35 23.62 -28.60
N LEU A 162 -24.09 23.90 -28.24
CA LEU A 162 -23.04 22.89 -28.09
C LEU A 162 -23.50 21.80 -27.09
N PRO A 163 -23.08 20.53 -27.26
CA PRO A 163 -23.32 19.52 -26.25
C PRO A 163 -22.52 19.86 -25.00
N THR A 164 -23.23 20.32 -23.97
CA THR A 164 -22.76 20.49 -22.60
C THR A 164 -22.23 19.16 -22.09
N GLU A 165 -20.94 19.12 -21.77
CA GLU A 165 -20.32 18.07 -20.96
C GLU A 165 -21.16 17.84 -19.71
N THR A 166 -21.59 16.60 -19.54
CA THR A 166 -22.41 16.17 -18.43
C THR A 166 -21.68 16.44 -17.11
N GLN A 167 -22.38 17.15 -16.23
CA GLN A 167 -21.99 17.52 -14.88
C GLN A 167 -21.43 16.37 -14.02
N PRO A 168 -20.64 16.72 -12.98
CA PRO A 168 -19.88 15.77 -12.19
C PRO A 168 -20.81 14.89 -11.35
N SER A 169 -20.65 13.58 -11.50
CA SER A 169 -21.18 12.60 -10.56
C SER A 169 -20.62 12.87 -9.15
N ASN A 170 -21.50 13.30 -8.24
CA ASN A 170 -21.42 13.19 -6.78
C ASN A 170 -20.01 13.19 -6.15
N LEU A 171 -19.55 14.38 -5.76
CA LEU A 171 -18.35 14.65 -4.95
C LEU A 171 -18.37 14.04 -3.52
N ASN A 172 -19.42 13.32 -3.13
CA ASN A 172 -19.60 12.83 -1.75
C ASN A 172 -19.15 11.37 -1.51
N ASP A 173 -18.75 10.63 -2.55
CA ASP A 173 -18.39 9.19 -2.43
C ASP A 173 -16.90 8.90 -2.66
N LEU A 174 -16.01 9.90 -2.58
CA LEU A 174 -14.56 9.61 -2.52
C LEU A 174 -14.22 9.15 -1.10
N HIS A 175 -14.27 7.84 -0.88
CA HIS A 175 -13.59 7.24 0.27
C HIS A 175 -12.09 7.54 0.15
N PRO A 176 -11.47 8.13 1.19
CA PRO A 176 -10.07 8.55 1.13
C PRO A 176 -9.14 7.36 0.88
N PHE A 177 -9.47 6.20 1.45
CA PHE A 177 -8.64 5.01 1.36
C PHE A 177 -9.45 3.73 1.11
N PRO A 178 -8.83 2.69 0.53
CA PRO A 178 -9.47 1.38 0.40
C PRO A 178 -9.87 0.82 1.77
N GLY A 179 -11.12 0.40 1.91
CA GLY A 179 -11.61 -0.16 3.18
C GLY A 179 -11.82 0.90 4.27
N HIS A 180 -11.96 2.19 3.94
CA HIS A 180 -12.25 3.28 4.89
C HIS A 180 -13.39 2.96 5.86
N GLU A 181 -14.52 2.49 5.33
CA GLU A 181 -15.71 2.19 6.16
C GLU A 181 -15.47 1.04 7.13
N LEU A 182 -14.70 0.03 6.72
CA LEU A 182 -14.30 -1.05 7.61
C LEU A 182 -13.27 -0.55 8.63
N SER A 183 -12.31 0.29 8.22
CA SER A 183 -11.31 0.88 9.10
C SER A 183 -11.95 1.71 10.21
N LYS A 184 -13.05 2.44 9.93
CA LYS A 184 -13.84 3.16 10.96
C LYS A 184 -14.42 2.26 12.04
N THR A 185 -14.71 0.99 11.74
CA THR A 185 -15.22 0.04 12.75
C THR A 185 -14.17 -0.26 13.81
N TYR A 186 -12.88 -0.27 13.43
CA TYR A 186 -11.75 -0.58 14.30
C TYR A 186 -11.10 0.69 14.88
N ASN A 187 -10.99 1.74 14.09
CA ASN A 187 -10.33 2.99 14.45
C ASN A 187 -11.35 4.13 14.59
N LYS A 188 -11.85 4.33 15.82
CA LYS A 188 -12.80 5.40 16.16
C LYS A 188 -12.19 6.81 16.11
N LYS A 189 -10.87 6.93 15.93
CA LYS A 189 -10.18 8.23 15.85
C LYS A 189 -10.27 8.84 14.45
N ILE A 190 -10.68 8.07 13.45
CA ILE A 190 -10.79 8.52 12.07
C ILE A 190 -11.77 9.71 11.99
N PRO A 191 -11.33 10.87 11.48
CA PRO A 191 -12.17 12.05 11.40
C PRO A 191 -13.27 11.88 10.35
N LYS A 192 -14.43 12.51 10.59
CA LYS A 192 -15.56 12.51 9.64
C LYS A 192 -15.42 13.57 8.54
N GLY A 193 -14.57 14.58 8.73
CA GLY A 193 -14.48 15.79 7.89
C GLY A 193 -13.49 15.73 6.73
N GLY A 194 -13.14 14.53 6.24
CA GLY A 194 -12.15 14.35 5.18
C GLY A 194 -10.70 14.65 5.63
N TRP A 195 -9.81 14.71 4.65
CA TRP A 195 -8.34 14.77 4.83
C TRP A 195 -7.84 15.92 5.71
N ARG A 196 -8.47 17.09 5.62
CA ARG A 196 -8.06 18.29 6.38
C ARG A 196 -8.26 18.15 7.89
N CYS A 197 -9.03 17.14 8.32
CA CYS A 197 -9.26 16.85 9.73
C CYS A 197 -8.32 15.79 10.29
N TYR A 198 -7.40 15.24 9.49
CA TYR A 198 -6.42 14.28 9.98
C TYR A 198 -5.40 14.94 10.91
N PRO A 199 -4.86 14.19 11.89
CA PRO A 199 -3.75 14.67 12.70
C PRO A 199 -2.51 14.98 11.86
N SER A 200 -1.59 15.75 12.44
CA SER A 200 -0.26 15.93 11.85
C SER A 200 0.45 14.59 11.72
N SER A 201 1.33 14.48 10.72
CA SER A 201 2.08 13.25 10.42
C SER A 201 2.87 12.72 11.62
N GLU A 202 3.53 13.61 12.36
CA GLU A 202 4.24 13.25 13.59
C GLU A 202 3.30 12.66 14.65
N LYS A 203 2.12 13.26 14.86
CA LYS A 203 1.13 12.74 15.80
C LYS A 203 0.60 11.37 15.36
N CYS A 204 0.37 11.17 14.06
CA CYS A 204 0.01 9.87 13.50
C CYS A 204 1.09 8.81 13.76
N ILE A 205 2.36 9.14 13.55
CA ILE A 205 3.50 8.24 13.79
C ILE A 205 3.64 7.89 15.28
N ILE A 206 3.52 8.88 16.17
CA ILE A 206 3.57 8.64 17.61
C ILE A 206 2.39 7.75 18.06
N ASP A 207 1.20 7.98 17.52
CA ASP A 207 0.03 7.14 17.78
C ASP A 207 0.24 5.70 17.28
N LEU A 208 0.85 5.53 16.09
CA LEU A 208 1.21 4.25 15.52
C LEU A 208 2.18 3.47 16.43
N ILE A 209 3.25 4.12 16.89
CA ILE A 209 4.24 3.54 17.81
C ILE A 209 3.58 3.13 19.11
N ASN A 210 2.84 4.03 19.75
CA ASN A 210 2.17 3.73 21.00
C ASN A 210 1.13 2.60 20.88
N GLY A 211 0.45 2.51 19.73
CA GLY A 211 -0.44 1.41 19.42
C GLY A 211 0.30 0.06 19.39
N LEU A 212 1.45 -0.02 18.71
CA LEU A 212 2.28 -1.23 18.72
C LEU A 212 2.83 -1.58 20.10
N LEU A 213 3.36 -0.58 20.82
CA LEU A 213 3.92 -0.80 22.16
C LEU A 213 2.89 -1.37 23.12
N LYS A 214 1.64 -0.92 23.05
CA LYS A 214 0.54 -1.47 23.85
C LYS A 214 0.29 -2.96 23.57
N VAL A 215 0.51 -3.41 22.34
CA VAL A 215 0.31 -4.80 21.94
C VAL A 215 1.52 -5.67 22.31
N SER A 216 2.74 -5.17 22.12
CA SER A 216 3.98 -5.92 22.33
C SER A 216 4.46 -5.94 23.78
N CYS A 217 4.16 -4.91 24.57
CA CYS A 217 4.68 -4.70 25.92
C CYS A 217 3.54 -4.63 26.95
N LYS A 218 2.77 -5.71 27.12
CA LYS A 218 1.63 -5.71 28.05
C LYS A 218 2.02 -5.39 29.50
N ASP A 219 3.23 -5.78 29.90
CA ASP A 219 3.72 -5.66 31.28
C ASP A 219 4.54 -4.39 31.52
N GLN A 220 5.03 -3.74 30.46
CA GLN A 220 5.83 -2.51 30.54
C GLN A 220 5.05 -1.32 29.97
N LYS A 221 4.85 -0.28 30.79
CA LYS A 221 4.14 0.96 30.39
C LYS A 221 5.04 1.88 29.54
N LEU A 222 5.60 1.35 28.46
CA LEU A 222 6.35 2.16 27.49
C LEU A 222 5.39 3.07 26.75
N LYS A 223 5.72 4.36 26.69
CA LYS A 223 4.94 5.37 25.97
C LYS A 223 5.86 6.41 25.37
N VAL A 224 5.71 6.62 24.08
CA VAL A 224 6.40 7.64 23.30
C VAL A 224 5.56 8.92 23.31
N LYS A 225 6.19 10.05 23.61
CA LYS A 225 5.61 11.39 23.56
C LYS A 225 6.14 12.19 22.38
N THR A 226 7.39 11.95 21.98
CA THR A 226 8.07 12.65 20.88
C THR A 226 8.85 11.66 20.04
N LEU A 227 9.14 11.98 18.77
CA LEU A 227 9.96 11.10 17.93
C LEU A 227 11.37 10.86 18.49
N GLN A 228 11.88 11.78 19.32
CA GLN A 228 13.17 11.62 19.99
C GLN A 228 13.21 10.43 20.95
N ASP A 229 12.05 10.00 21.47
CA ASP A 229 11.98 8.83 22.36
C ASP A 229 12.30 7.51 21.62
N LEU A 230 12.39 7.53 20.27
CA LEU A 230 12.95 6.42 19.49
C LEU A 230 14.45 6.20 19.76
N MET A 231 15.12 7.15 20.41
CA MET A 231 16.48 6.95 20.93
C MET A 231 16.53 6.07 22.17
N ASP A 232 15.39 5.67 22.74
CA ASP A 232 15.33 4.62 23.74
C ASP A 232 15.39 3.25 23.05
N SER A 233 16.45 2.48 23.34
CA SER A 233 16.61 1.15 22.77
C SER A 233 15.44 0.22 23.12
N CYS A 234 14.84 0.38 24.30
CA CYS A 234 13.70 -0.42 24.72
C CYS A 234 12.50 -0.18 23.80
N VAL A 235 12.27 1.09 23.41
CA VAL A 235 11.22 1.45 22.46
C VAL A 235 11.51 0.81 21.10
N MET A 236 12.71 0.97 20.56
CA MET A 236 13.07 0.41 19.24
C MET A 236 12.99 -1.11 19.21
N CYS A 237 13.56 -1.79 20.20
CA CYS A 237 13.47 -3.24 20.33
C CYS A 237 12.01 -3.71 20.49
N SER A 238 11.17 -2.95 21.19
CA SER A 238 9.74 -3.25 21.34
C SER A 238 8.98 -3.11 20.03
N VAL A 239 9.35 -2.14 19.18
CA VAL A 239 8.82 -2.00 17.82
C VAL A 239 9.22 -3.22 16.98
N VAL A 240 10.47 -3.66 17.03
CA VAL A 240 10.89 -4.89 16.33
C VAL A 240 10.12 -6.10 16.84
N ASN A 241 10.03 -6.26 18.16
CA ASN A 241 9.30 -7.37 18.79
C ASN A 241 7.82 -7.39 18.42
N ALA A 242 7.23 -6.25 18.07
CA ALA A 242 5.84 -6.18 17.63
C ALA A 242 5.64 -6.88 16.27
N PHE A 243 6.64 -6.85 15.39
CA PHE A 243 6.63 -7.55 14.10
C PHE A 243 7.27 -8.95 14.18
N LEU A 244 8.30 -9.10 15.00
CA LEU A 244 9.05 -10.33 15.26
C LEU A 244 9.07 -10.66 16.76
N PRO A 245 8.01 -11.30 17.29
CA PRO A 245 7.89 -11.59 18.70
C PRO A 245 9.10 -12.36 19.25
N LYS A 246 9.54 -12.00 20.46
CA LYS A 246 10.63 -12.66 21.21
C LYS A 246 12.02 -12.54 20.55
N THR A 247 12.24 -11.56 19.68
CA THR A 247 13.57 -11.32 19.09
C THR A 247 14.53 -10.71 20.11
N PHE A 248 14.05 -9.73 20.86
CA PHE A 248 14.84 -8.97 21.83
C PHE A 248 14.34 -9.17 23.25
N PRO A 249 15.16 -9.69 24.18
CA PRO A 249 14.82 -9.77 25.59
C PRO A 249 15.01 -8.39 26.25
N LEU A 250 13.93 -7.63 26.40
CA LEU A 250 13.97 -6.23 26.86
C LEU A 250 14.57 -6.05 28.27
N GLU A 251 14.58 -7.10 29.10
CA GLU A 251 15.11 -7.07 30.47
C GLU A 251 16.65 -7.05 30.52
N VAL A 252 17.33 -7.50 29.46
CA VAL A 252 18.78 -7.72 29.45
C VAL A 252 19.51 -6.71 28.55
N LEU A 253 18.76 -6.00 27.70
CA LEU A 253 19.36 -5.09 26.71
C LEU A 253 19.74 -3.75 27.31
N LEU A 254 20.95 -3.30 26.97
CA LEU A 254 21.46 -2.00 27.37
C LEU A 254 20.84 -0.89 26.53
N ASN A 255 20.54 0.24 27.19
CA ASN A 255 20.09 1.45 26.51
C ASN A 255 21.27 2.21 25.89
N ASP A 256 21.73 1.71 24.74
CA ASP A 256 22.86 2.27 24.01
C ASP A 256 22.62 2.30 22.49
N ARG A 257 23.53 2.99 21.79
CA ARG A 257 23.50 3.15 20.33
C ARG A 257 23.67 1.83 19.57
N TRP A 258 24.37 0.86 20.16
CA TRP A 258 24.61 -0.44 19.52
C TRP A 258 23.32 -1.26 19.48
N THR A 259 22.55 -1.27 20.58
CA THR A 259 21.25 -1.92 20.66
C THR A 259 20.26 -1.31 19.66
N ILE A 260 20.25 0.03 19.54
CA ILE A 260 19.40 0.72 18.55
C ILE A 260 19.81 0.33 17.12
N ASN A 261 21.10 0.38 16.80
CA ASN A 261 21.61 -0.03 15.48
C ASN A 261 21.29 -1.50 15.18
N MET A 262 21.40 -2.38 16.16
CA MET A 262 21.02 -3.79 16.04
C MET A 262 19.53 -3.92 15.72
N ALA A 263 18.65 -3.21 16.43
CA ALA A 263 17.21 -3.19 16.16
C ALA A 263 16.89 -2.69 14.74
N LEU A 264 17.52 -1.59 14.31
CA LEU A 264 17.39 -1.06 12.94
C LEU A 264 17.83 -2.08 11.90
N LYS A 265 18.98 -2.75 12.11
CA LYS A 265 19.47 -3.78 11.18
C LYS A 265 18.61 -5.04 11.17
N THR A 266 17.98 -5.40 12.28
CA THR A 266 16.99 -6.47 12.31
C THR A 266 15.74 -6.12 11.50
N LEU A 267 15.26 -4.87 11.59
CA LEU A 267 14.15 -4.40 10.74
C LEU A 267 14.53 -4.42 9.25
N GLU A 268 15.72 -3.92 8.91
CA GLU A 268 16.25 -3.99 7.54
C GLU A 268 16.29 -5.43 7.00
N ALA A 269 16.83 -6.37 7.80
CA ALA A 269 16.90 -7.77 7.43
C ALA A 269 15.51 -8.41 7.27
N LEU A 270 14.57 -8.08 8.15
CA LEU A 270 13.18 -8.51 8.06
C LEU A 270 12.53 -8.04 6.75
N LEU A 271 12.72 -6.76 6.44
CA LEU A 271 12.11 -6.12 5.28
C LEU A 271 12.87 -6.39 3.98
N ARG A 272 14.06 -7.01 4.07
CA ARG A 272 15.00 -7.22 2.95
C ARG A 272 15.34 -5.92 2.24
N VAL A 273 15.55 -4.88 3.02
CA VAL A 273 15.99 -3.57 2.55
C VAL A 273 17.32 -3.24 3.20
N SER A 274 18.18 -2.54 2.47
CA SER A 274 19.44 -2.03 3.01
C SER A 274 19.28 -0.54 3.16
N THR A 275 19.12 -0.06 4.39
CA THR A 275 19.14 1.38 4.67
C THR A 275 20.51 1.76 5.24
N SER A 276 21.02 2.93 4.86
CA SER A 276 22.19 3.55 5.51
C SER A 276 21.83 4.13 6.88
N PHE A 277 20.55 4.13 7.24
CA PHE A 277 19.99 4.73 8.43
C PHE A 277 20.51 4.07 9.72
N SER A 278 20.97 4.92 10.65
CA SER A 278 21.62 4.53 11.90
C SER A 278 21.11 5.34 13.10
N SER A 279 21.57 4.99 14.29
CA SER A 279 21.30 5.74 15.52
C SER A 279 21.81 7.19 15.48
N ASP A 280 22.90 7.47 14.77
CA ASP A 280 23.37 8.85 14.60
C ASP A 280 22.42 9.68 13.73
N ASP A 281 21.75 9.02 12.78
CA ASP A 281 20.74 9.63 11.94
C ASP A 281 19.45 9.88 12.73
N LEU A 282 19.05 8.97 13.62
CA LEU A 282 17.93 9.20 14.54
C LEU A 282 18.11 10.47 15.39
N VAL A 283 19.34 10.75 15.85
CA VAL A 283 19.63 11.95 16.67
C VAL A 283 19.56 13.24 15.84
N LYS A 284 19.97 13.18 14.57
CA LYS A 284 20.16 14.37 13.73
C LYS A 284 19.01 14.62 12.76
N ALA A 285 18.16 13.63 12.53
CA ALA A 285 17.14 13.69 11.51
C ALA A 285 16.04 14.70 11.87
N GLU A 286 15.62 15.45 10.87
CA GLU A 286 14.44 16.29 10.99
C GLU A 286 13.19 15.43 11.19
N PRO A 287 12.16 15.94 11.90
CA PRO A 287 10.94 15.19 12.18
C PRO A 287 10.27 14.59 10.94
N GLN A 288 10.33 15.27 9.79
CA GLN A 288 9.78 14.77 8.53
C GLN A 288 10.50 13.52 8.03
N ALA A 289 11.83 13.53 8.03
CA ALA A 289 12.63 12.37 7.63
C ALA A 289 12.38 11.17 8.56
N LEU A 290 12.29 11.42 9.87
CA LEU A 290 11.93 10.39 10.85
C LEU A 290 10.53 9.81 10.60
N CYS A 291 9.54 10.68 10.36
CA CYS A 291 8.19 10.24 10.04
C CYS A 291 8.15 9.37 8.79
N ALA A 292 8.85 9.77 7.73
CA ALA A 292 8.93 9.01 6.48
C ALA A 292 9.55 7.63 6.70
N TYR A 293 10.71 7.58 7.38
CA TYR A 293 11.41 6.34 7.69
C TYR A 293 10.54 5.40 8.52
N VAL A 294 9.95 5.91 9.61
CA VAL A 294 9.11 5.12 10.49
C VAL A 294 7.86 4.64 9.74
N CYS A 295 7.19 5.50 8.95
CA CYS A 295 6.05 5.11 8.12
C CYS A 295 6.40 3.93 7.21
N PHE A 296 7.55 3.99 6.53
CA PHE A 296 8.03 2.90 5.69
C PHE A 296 8.16 1.59 6.48
N ILE A 297 8.77 1.62 7.67
CA ILE A 297 8.86 0.45 8.56
C ILE A 297 7.47 -0.09 8.92
N PHE A 298 6.52 0.78 9.27
CA PHE A 298 5.16 0.38 9.62
C PHE A 298 4.41 -0.26 8.45
N MET A 299 4.47 0.36 7.26
CA MET A 299 3.83 -0.16 6.07
C MET A 299 4.36 -1.57 5.73
N ALA A 300 5.68 -1.71 5.71
CA ALA A 300 6.32 -2.97 5.37
C ALA A 300 6.10 -4.03 6.48
N GLY A 301 6.17 -3.62 7.75
CA GLY A 301 5.94 -4.45 8.91
C GLY A 301 4.50 -4.97 9.00
N TYR A 302 3.49 -4.13 8.75
CA TYR A 302 2.09 -4.58 8.72
C TYR A 302 1.82 -5.53 7.56
N LYS A 303 2.40 -5.26 6.39
CA LYS A 303 2.31 -6.16 5.24
C LYS A 303 2.93 -7.53 5.57
N TYR A 304 4.07 -7.54 6.24
CA TYR A 304 4.70 -8.76 6.75
C TYR A 304 3.80 -9.47 7.76
N LYS A 305 3.27 -8.76 8.77
CA LYS A 305 2.39 -9.32 9.80
C LYS A 305 1.16 -9.98 9.17
N GLN A 306 0.45 -9.26 8.30
CA GLN A 306 -0.73 -9.80 7.61
C GLN A 306 -0.36 -11.05 6.79
N SER A 307 0.74 -11.01 6.03
CA SER A 307 1.21 -12.17 5.26
C SER A 307 1.54 -13.37 6.14
N ARG A 308 2.17 -13.14 7.29
CA ARG A 308 2.50 -14.19 8.26
C ARG A 308 1.25 -14.81 8.85
N THR A 309 0.29 -13.98 9.27
CA THR A 309 -1.02 -14.42 9.78
C THR A 309 -1.73 -15.30 8.75
N VAL A 310 -1.73 -14.91 7.47
CA VAL A 310 -2.36 -15.73 6.42
C VAL A 310 -1.65 -17.09 6.28
N ALA A 311 -0.31 -17.09 6.26
CA ALA A 311 0.47 -18.32 6.13
C ALA A 311 0.24 -19.27 7.31
N GLU A 312 0.17 -18.74 8.54
CA GLU A 312 -0.15 -19.51 9.75
C GLU A 312 -1.58 -20.09 9.69
N SER A 313 -2.57 -19.28 9.27
CA SER A 313 -3.95 -19.74 9.08
C SER A 313 -4.05 -20.84 8.02
N MET A 314 -3.32 -20.70 6.90
CA MET A 314 -3.26 -21.75 5.87
C MET A 314 -2.65 -23.05 6.39
N LYS A 315 -1.58 -22.97 7.17
CA LYS A 315 -0.97 -24.16 7.77
C LYS A 315 -1.94 -24.88 8.70
N LYS A 316 -2.68 -24.13 9.53
CA LYS A 316 -3.72 -24.70 10.41
C LYS A 316 -4.84 -25.37 9.61
N LEU A 317 -5.34 -24.70 8.57
CA LEU A 317 -6.36 -25.26 7.67
C LEU A 317 -5.88 -26.54 6.99
N HIS A 318 -4.62 -26.59 6.54
CA HIS A 318 -4.05 -27.78 5.93
C HIS A 318 -3.99 -28.95 6.90
N LEU A 319 -3.53 -28.72 8.13
CA LEU A 319 -3.49 -29.75 9.18
C LEU A 319 -4.90 -30.25 9.53
N GLU A 320 -5.90 -29.36 9.59
CA GLU A 320 -7.29 -29.74 9.84
C GLU A 320 -7.85 -30.61 8.70
N ILE A 321 -7.58 -30.26 7.44
CA ILE A 321 -7.96 -31.06 6.28
C ILE A 321 -7.29 -32.44 6.33
N GLU A 322 -5.99 -32.50 6.64
CA GLU A 322 -5.25 -33.76 6.78
C GLU A 322 -5.82 -34.62 7.89
N GLU A 323 -6.12 -34.05 9.06
CA GLU A 323 -6.71 -34.75 10.20
C GLU A 323 -8.09 -35.30 9.86
N ILE A 324 -8.98 -34.49 9.28
CA ILE A 324 -10.32 -34.93 8.86
C ILE A 324 -10.20 -36.03 7.81
N THR A 325 -9.32 -35.87 6.83
CA THR A 325 -9.08 -36.87 5.77
C THR A 325 -8.54 -38.18 6.35
N PHE A 326 -7.63 -38.11 7.32
CA PHE A 326 -7.10 -39.28 8.02
C PHE A 326 -8.19 -40.02 8.81
N ARG A 327 -9.01 -39.29 9.59
CA ARG A 327 -10.16 -39.86 10.30
C ARG A 327 -11.14 -40.50 9.32
N LEU A 328 -11.45 -39.85 8.20
CA LEU A 328 -12.31 -40.38 7.15
C LEU A 328 -11.77 -41.69 6.52
N LYS A 329 -10.44 -41.81 6.37
CA LYS A 329 -9.79 -43.04 5.88
C LYS A 329 -9.79 -44.17 6.91
N THR A 330 -9.88 -43.85 8.20
CA THR A 330 -9.85 -44.83 9.29
C THR A 330 -11.16 -45.62 9.39
N PHE A 331 -12.27 -45.08 8.86
CA PHE A 331 -13.52 -45.83 8.72
C PHE A 331 -13.37 -46.92 7.65
N SER A 332 -13.36 -48.19 8.06
CA SER A 332 -13.33 -49.34 7.15
C SER A 332 -14.62 -49.44 6.31
N SER A 333 -14.54 -50.06 5.13
CA SER A 333 -15.71 -50.24 4.25
C SER A 333 -16.65 -51.37 4.70
N GLU A 334 -16.31 -52.12 5.74
CA GLU A 334 -17.08 -53.27 6.22
C GLU A 334 -17.84 -52.92 7.50
N LYS A 335 -19.16 -52.75 7.34
CA LYS A 335 -20.19 -52.57 8.40
C LYS A 335 -19.84 -51.53 9.47
N LEU A 336 -20.04 -50.26 9.12
CA LEU A 336 -20.09 -49.15 10.07
C LEU A 336 -21.38 -49.24 10.90
N ASP A 337 -21.28 -49.08 12.22
CA ASP A 337 -22.45 -48.87 13.08
C ASP A 337 -23.11 -47.51 12.77
N THR A 338 -24.40 -47.38 13.09
CA THR A 338 -25.22 -46.17 12.95
C THR A 338 -24.53 -44.92 13.49
N ASN A 339 -23.84 -45.02 14.63
CA ASN A 339 -23.09 -43.93 15.24
C ASN A 339 -21.86 -43.52 14.41
N GLN A 340 -21.14 -44.50 13.85
CA GLN A 340 -19.95 -44.24 13.02
C GLN A 340 -20.34 -43.66 11.65
N PHE A 341 -21.52 -44.03 11.12
CA PHE A 341 -22.07 -43.43 9.90
C PHE A 341 -22.42 -41.95 10.10
N ALA A 342 -23.05 -41.60 11.24
CA ALA A 342 -23.35 -40.21 11.58
C ALA A 342 -22.07 -39.37 11.75
N GLU A 343 -21.06 -39.91 12.44
CA GLU A 343 -19.76 -39.24 12.60
C GLU A 343 -19.05 -39.03 11.25
N LYS A 344 -19.05 -40.05 10.37
CA LYS A 344 -18.47 -39.93 9.02
C LYS A 344 -19.16 -38.85 8.20
N ASN A 345 -20.49 -38.77 8.21
CA ASN A 345 -21.23 -37.73 7.49
C ASN A 345 -20.93 -36.34 8.05
N SER A 346 -20.85 -36.20 9.39
CA SER A 346 -20.47 -34.94 10.03
C SER A 346 -19.05 -34.50 9.63
N LEU A 347 -18.08 -35.42 9.58
CA LEU A 347 -16.72 -35.14 9.14
C LEU A 347 -16.65 -34.76 7.65
N GLN A 348 -17.44 -35.41 6.80
CA GLN A 348 -17.55 -35.05 5.38
C GLN A 348 -18.14 -33.65 5.18
N GLN A 349 -19.19 -33.31 5.94
CA GLN A 349 -19.77 -31.98 5.91
C GLN A 349 -18.76 -30.93 6.37
N ARG A 350 -18.05 -31.18 7.49
CA ARG A 350 -17.00 -30.29 7.98
C ARG A 350 -15.86 -30.13 6.98
N LEU A 351 -15.45 -31.21 6.29
CA LEU A 351 -14.45 -31.12 5.22
C LEU A 351 -14.93 -30.22 4.08
N MET A 352 -16.19 -30.37 3.64
CA MET A 352 -16.77 -29.47 2.64
C MET A 352 -16.81 -28.03 3.12
N GLU A 353 -17.15 -27.79 4.39
CA GLU A 353 -17.18 -26.43 4.96
C GLU A 353 -15.79 -25.81 5.04
N VAL A 354 -14.76 -26.57 5.40
CA VAL A 354 -13.37 -26.08 5.46
C VAL A 354 -12.80 -25.82 4.04
N VAL A 355 -13.10 -26.70 3.08
CA VAL A 355 -12.62 -26.58 1.70
C VAL A 355 -13.38 -25.50 0.92
N ASN A 356 -14.70 -25.41 1.08
CA ASN A 356 -15.55 -24.43 0.39
C ASN A 356 -15.71 -23.12 1.18
N GLY A 357 -15.23 -23.09 2.43
CA GLY A 357 -15.31 -21.93 3.29
C GLY A 357 -14.70 -20.70 2.64
N LYS A 358 -15.43 -19.58 2.70
CA LYS A 358 -15.05 -18.27 2.11
C LYS A 358 -13.62 -17.84 2.45
N ASN A 359 -13.10 -18.30 3.59
CA ASN A 359 -11.75 -18.05 4.04
C ASN A 359 -10.70 -18.56 3.03
N ALA A 360 -10.67 -19.84 2.66
CA ALA A 360 -9.58 -20.39 1.86
C ALA A 360 -9.37 -19.68 0.50
N ASN A 361 -10.47 -19.32 -0.18
CA ASN A 361 -10.43 -18.62 -1.46
C ASN A 361 -10.03 -17.15 -1.32
N THR A 362 -10.50 -16.47 -0.26
CA THR A 362 -10.14 -15.08 0.04
C THR A 362 -8.66 -14.99 0.43
N TRP A 363 -8.18 -15.89 1.29
CA TRP A 363 -6.78 -15.97 1.72
C TRP A 363 -5.83 -16.34 0.58
N GLN A 364 -6.20 -17.26 -0.31
CA GLN A 364 -5.41 -17.59 -1.50
C GLN A 364 -5.32 -16.44 -2.50
N ALA A 365 -6.41 -15.69 -2.70
CA ALA A 365 -6.40 -14.51 -3.56
C ALA A 365 -5.50 -13.39 -2.98
N VAL A 366 -5.59 -13.15 -1.67
CA VAL A 366 -4.72 -12.22 -0.95
C VAL A 366 -3.25 -12.67 -1.07
N ILE A 367 -2.90 -13.93 -0.78
CA ILE A 367 -1.51 -14.40 -0.90
C ILE A 367 -0.97 -14.31 -2.32
N LYS A 368 -1.72 -14.76 -3.34
CA LYS A 368 -1.24 -14.72 -4.74
C LYS A 368 -1.01 -13.29 -5.22
N ARG A 369 -1.80 -12.33 -4.74
CA ARG A 369 -1.65 -10.90 -5.06
C ARG A 369 -0.49 -10.26 -4.29
N GLU A 370 -0.38 -10.56 -2.99
CA GLU A 370 0.56 -9.91 -2.08
C GLU A 370 1.99 -10.44 -2.19
N PHE A 371 2.20 -11.76 -2.34
CA PHE A 371 3.55 -12.32 -2.49
C PHE A 371 4.23 -11.85 -3.78
N ARG A 372 3.43 -11.62 -4.84
CA ARG A 372 3.91 -11.03 -6.10
C ARG A 372 4.22 -9.54 -5.95
N SER A 373 3.51 -8.81 -5.09
CA SER A 373 3.76 -7.38 -4.83
C SER A 373 5.02 -7.19 -3.98
N PHE A 374 5.16 -7.94 -2.88
CA PHE A 374 6.29 -7.85 -1.97
C PHE A 374 7.63 -8.22 -2.63
N ARG A 375 7.67 -9.30 -3.43
CA ARG A 375 8.90 -9.72 -4.15
C ARG A 375 9.34 -8.71 -5.22
N ARG A 376 8.40 -7.96 -5.81
CA ARG A 376 8.68 -6.90 -6.80
C ARG A 376 9.33 -5.69 -6.15
N ASN A 377 8.81 -5.24 -5.00
CA ASN A 377 9.36 -4.08 -4.29
C ASN A 377 10.78 -4.34 -3.73
N ALA A 378 11.04 -5.53 -3.18
CA ALA A 378 12.38 -5.89 -2.69
C ALA A 378 13.43 -6.05 -3.82
N SER A 379 12.99 -6.44 -5.03
CA SER A 379 13.90 -6.58 -6.19
C SER A 379 14.30 -5.22 -6.78
N CYS A 380 13.42 -4.22 -6.76
CA CYS A 380 13.73 -2.86 -7.21
C CYS A 380 14.90 -2.24 -6.41
N LEU A 381 14.88 -2.39 -5.08
CA LEU A 381 15.91 -1.85 -4.19
C LEU A 381 17.27 -2.54 -4.37
N THR A 382 17.28 -3.84 -4.71
CA THR A 382 18.52 -4.61 -4.89
C THR A 382 19.25 -4.25 -6.19
N VAL A 383 18.50 -3.94 -7.27
CA VAL A 383 19.08 -3.56 -8.57
C VAL A 383 19.60 -2.12 -8.57
N CYS A 384 18.97 -1.20 -7.84
CA CYS A 384 19.50 0.16 -7.67
C CYS A 384 20.91 0.16 -7.04
N ARG A 385 21.17 -0.74 -6.08
CA ARG A 385 22.49 -0.89 -5.45
C ARG A 385 23.58 -1.41 -6.41
N GLN A 386 23.25 -2.35 -7.30
CA GLN A 386 24.22 -2.83 -8.30
C GLN A 386 24.64 -1.71 -9.25
N ARG A 387 23.71 -0.81 -9.62
CA ARG A 387 23.98 0.37 -10.46
C ARG A 387 24.75 1.47 -9.72
N GLU A 388 24.47 1.69 -8.45
CA GLU A 388 25.20 2.66 -7.62
C GLU A 388 26.66 2.23 -7.39
N GLN A 389 26.90 0.92 -7.23
CA GLN A 389 28.25 0.34 -7.19
C GLN A 389 28.99 0.46 -8.53
N THR A 390 28.29 0.41 -9.67
CA THR A 390 28.92 0.61 -10.98
C THR A 390 29.19 2.09 -11.28
N LEU A 391 28.32 3.01 -10.83
CA LEU A 391 28.51 4.45 -11.02
C LEU A 391 29.63 5.02 -10.15
N THR A 392 29.76 4.56 -8.91
CA THR A 392 30.86 4.94 -8.01
C THR A 392 32.21 4.36 -8.43
N GLN A 393 32.23 3.19 -9.08
CA GLN A 393 33.44 2.62 -9.70
C GLN A 393 33.83 3.33 -11.02
N SER A 394 32.86 3.89 -11.74
CA SER A 394 33.08 4.65 -12.99
C SER A 394 33.65 6.06 -12.73
N SER A 395 33.26 6.71 -11.62
CA SER A 395 33.74 8.05 -11.26
C SER A 395 35.12 8.08 -10.59
N ALA A 396 35.71 6.92 -10.33
CA ALA A 396 37.05 6.76 -9.73
C ALA A 396 38.11 6.30 -10.75
N GLY A 397 37.75 6.26 -12.04
CA GLY A 397 38.62 5.89 -13.16
C GLY A 397 39.05 7.08 -13.99
#